data_AF-A0A2M7UEW5-F1
#
_entry.id   AF-A0A2M7UEW5-F1
#
_cell.length_a   1.000
_cell.length_b   1.000
_cell.length_c   1.000
_cell.angle_alpha   90.00
_cell.angle_beta   90.00
_cell.angle_gamma   90.00
#
_symmetry.space_group_name_H-M   'P 1'
#
loop_
_entity.id
_entity.type
_entity.pdbx_description
1 polymer ?
#
loop_
_entity_poly.entity_id
_entity_poly.type
_entity_poly.pdbx_seq_one_letter_code
_entity_poly.pdbx_strand_id
1 'polypeptide(L)'
;MGKYERQLIEDTEKIIVKILNSEPLTSNDKKNRWFNHAVQIAKQINRDFPNISSVKHLGNRYDNTGDILIISNSKGIFIEVKMSETKLGVGTKANISQDALTENHLFIGKIKSWSTWREEKNHNKWVKASLNKFNRYPQRILKIGNSTTQREEKARYLRGLKRNRKSKDILKNIHNRDRKEKLDYFKYLSVQKQDREMIKRFFVLITLGIHTKEALTDLIKKKDLFREVQNLYIYYTNCRKGKVIIKKENAGKRINRIIGKYPKFEIIFPKGLTHCKIAGIKDNISKPLLQVVLHWKNIAQGIKTPCLNIFDLTVNS
;
A
#
# COMPACT_ATOMS: atom_id res chain seq x y z
N MET A 1 3.69 -6.67 7.00
CA MET A 1 2.94 -7.45 8.01
C MET A 1 2.90 -8.90 7.57
N GLY A 2 3.34 -9.83 8.41
CA GLY A 2 3.29 -11.28 8.15
C GLY A 2 1.89 -11.87 8.33
N LYS A 3 1.68 -13.14 7.97
CA LYS A 3 0.37 -13.84 8.10
C LYS A 3 -0.14 -13.86 9.55
N TYR A 4 0.74 -14.12 10.52
CA TYR A 4 0.41 -14.15 11.95
C TYR A 4 0.02 -12.78 12.51
N GLU A 5 0.73 -11.73 12.11
CA GLU A 5 0.41 -10.36 12.53
C GLU A 5 -0.96 -9.91 12.00
N ARG A 6 -1.36 -10.34 10.80
CA ARG A 6 -2.70 -10.05 10.25
C ARG A 6 -3.82 -10.71 11.04
N GLN A 7 -3.63 -11.97 11.46
CA GLN A 7 -4.63 -12.66 12.27
C GLN A 7 -4.87 -11.94 13.59
N LEU A 8 -3.79 -11.49 14.26
CA LEU A 8 -3.90 -10.75 15.52
C LEU A 8 -4.67 -9.43 15.36
N ILE A 9 -4.50 -8.75 14.23
CA ILE A 9 -5.22 -7.50 13.91
C ILE A 9 -6.71 -7.79 13.69
N GLU A 10 -7.04 -8.81 12.90
CA GLU A 10 -8.43 -9.23 12.66
C GLU A 10 -9.13 -9.64 13.96
N ASP A 11 -8.44 -10.39 14.82
CA ASP A 11 -8.97 -10.76 16.13
C ASP A 11 -9.23 -9.52 17.00
N THR A 12 -8.41 -8.48 16.85
CA THR A 12 -8.60 -7.20 17.55
C THR A 12 -9.83 -6.45 17.06
N GLU A 13 -10.08 -6.45 15.74
CA GLU A 13 -11.30 -5.88 15.15
C GLU A 13 -12.55 -6.58 15.72
N LYS A 14 -12.53 -7.91 15.81
CA LYS A 14 -13.62 -8.69 16.43
C LYS A 14 -13.82 -8.35 17.90
N ILE A 15 -12.74 -8.12 18.66
CA ILE A 15 -12.83 -7.67 20.06
C ILE A 15 -13.51 -6.30 20.15
N ILE A 16 -13.20 -5.37 19.25
CA ILE A 16 -13.86 -4.05 19.20
C ILE A 16 -15.37 -4.23 18.97
N VAL A 17 -15.76 -5.07 18.01
CA VAL A 17 -17.18 -5.37 17.72
C VAL A 17 -17.89 -5.94 18.94
N LYS A 18 -17.29 -6.94 19.62
CA LYS A 18 -17.84 -7.51 20.85
C LYS A 18 -18.08 -6.43 21.92
N ILE A 19 -17.09 -5.55 22.15
CA ILE A 19 -17.22 -4.47 23.15
C ILE A 19 -18.37 -3.53 22.79
N LEU A 20 -18.50 -3.14 21.52
CA LEU A 20 -19.53 -2.21 21.07
C LEU A 20 -20.94 -2.84 21.10
N ASN A 21 -21.06 -4.14 20.87
CA ASN A 21 -22.32 -4.89 21.02
C ASN A 21 -22.61 -5.32 22.46
N SER A 22 -21.76 -4.96 23.44
CA SER A 22 -21.87 -5.43 24.83
C SER A 22 -21.83 -6.96 24.98
N GLU A 23 -21.14 -7.65 24.07
CA GLU A 23 -20.92 -9.09 24.11
C GLU A 23 -19.83 -9.47 25.13
N PRO A 24 -19.93 -10.64 25.79
CA PRO A 24 -18.92 -11.09 26.74
C PRO A 24 -17.56 -11.36 26.07
N LEU A 25 -16.49 -10.91 26.74
CA LEU A 25 -15.11 -11.12 26.31
C LEU A 25 -14.51 -12.39 26.92
N THR A 26 -13.91 -13.23 26.09
CA THR A 26 -13.24 -14.47 26.51
C THR A 26 -11.85 -14.20 27.10
N SER A 27 -11.29 -15.19 27.79
CA SER A 27 -9.90 -15.14 28.27
C SER A 27 -8.88 -15.01 27.14
N ASN A 28 -9.16 -15.57 25.96
CA ASN A 28 -8.30 -15.44 24.78
C ASN A 28 -8.34 -14.03 24.20
N ASP A 29 -9.51 -13.38 24.18
CA ASP A 29 -9.65 -11.98 23.74
C ASP A 29 -8.73 -11.07 24.58
N LYS A 30 -8.73 -11.26 25.91
CA LYS A 30 -7.92 -10.49 26.87
C LYS A 30 -6.40 -10.72 26.72
N LYS A 31 -5.99 -11.85 26.14
CA LYS A 31 -4.59 -12.17 25.85
C LYS A 31 -4.10 -11.60 24.52
N ASN A 32 -4.98 -11.04 23.69
CA ASN A 32 -4.57 -10.42 22.43
C ASN A 32 -3.61 -9.26 22.72
N ARG A 33 -2.49 -9.23 22.01
CA ARG A 33 -1.45 -8.18 22.13
C ARG A 33 -2.01 -6.76 22.01
N TRP A 34 -3.06 -6.57 21.21
CA TRP A 34 -3.69 -5.28 20.95
C TRP A 34 -4.96 -5.04 21.76
N PHE A 35 -5.25 -5.86 22.77
CA PHE A 35 -6.46 -5.75 23.59
C PHE A 35 -6.67 -4.34 24.16
N ASN A 36 -5.62 -3.74 24.73
CA ASN A 36 -5.70 -2.37 25.25
C ASN A 36 -6.02 -1.34 24.16
N HIS A 37 -5.59 -1.56 22.92
CA HIS A 37 -5.96 -0.71 21.79
C HIS A 37 -7.43 -0.87 21.45
N ALA A 38 -7.93 -2.11 21.38
CA ALA A 38 -9.34 -2.40 21.11
C ALA A 38 -10.27 -1.69 22.11
N VAL A 39 -9.97 -1.80 23.41
CA VAL A 39 -10.76 -1.15 24.47
C VAL A 39 -10.81 0.37 24.29
N GLN A 40 -9.68 0.99 23.97
CA GLN A 40 -9.60 2.45 23.80
C GLN A 40 -10.32 2.89 22.53
N ILE A 41 -10.19 2.14 21.43
CA ILE A 41 -10.92 2.41 20.18
C ILE A 41 -12.42 2.31 20.41
N ALA A 42 -12.90 1.22 21.02
CA ALA A 42 -14.34 1.04 21.29
C ALA A 42 -14.90 2.18 22.15
N LYS A 43 -14.18 2.59 23.20
CA LYS A 43 -14.54 3.76 24.02
C LYS A 43 -14.62 5.04 23.20
N GLN A 44 -13.68 5.26 22.30
CA GLN A 44 -13.66 6.45 21.45
C GLN A 44 -14.80 6.42 20.41
N ILE A 45 -15.09 5.26 19.81
CA ILE A 45 -16.21 5.07 18.87
C ILE A 45 -17.55 5.39 19.55
N ASN A 46 -17.78 4.87 20.76
CA ASN A 46 -19.00 5.15 21.52
C ASN A 46 -19.18 6.65 21.86
N ARG A 47 -18.07 7.38 22.06
CA ARG A 47 -18.11 8.84 22.27
C ARG A 47 -18.38 9.60 20.97
N ASP A 48 -17.79 9.14 19.88
CA ASP A 48 -17.87 9.80 18.58
C ASP A 48 -19.23 9.57 17.88
N PHE A 49 -19.89 8.47 18.19
CA PHE A 49 -21.16 8.06 17.59
C PHE A 49 -22.14 7.58 18.67
N PRO A 50 -23.08 8.45 19.13
CA PRO A 50 -24.10 8.05 20.09
C PRO A 50 -25.16 7.15 19.43
N ASN A 51 -25.92 6.40 20.24
CA ASN A 51 -27.05 5.56 19.81
C ASN A 51 -26.67 4.53 18.73
N ILE A 52 -25.60 3.76 18.97
CA ILE A 52 -25.23 2.64 18.11
C ILE A 52 -26.26 1.52 18.31
N SER A 53 -26.97 1.16 17.24
CA SER A 53 -28.01 0.12 17.26
C SER A 53 -27.47 -1.25 16.83
N SER A 54 -26.42 -1.30 16.03
CA SER A 54 -25.75 -2.54 15.66
C SER A 54 -24.32 -2.31 15.19
N VAL A 55 -23.47 -3.31 15.43
CA VAL A 55 -22.09 -3.35 14.95
C VAL A 55 -21.79 -4.69 14.30
N LYS A 56 -21.12 -4.65 13.14
CA LYS A 56 -20.74 -5.85 12.38
C LYS A 56 -19.28 -5.76 11.94
N HIS A 57 -18.55 -6.86 12.12
CA HIS A 57 -17.25 -7.05 11.47
C HIS A 57 -17.46 -7.40 10.00
N LEU A 58 -16.82 -6.66 9.09
CA LEU A 58 -16.94 -6.88 7.64
C LEU A 58 -15.89 -7.86 7.11
N GLY A 59 -14.88 -8.20 7.92
CA GLY A 59 -13.82 -9.13 7.57
C GLY A 59 -12.78 -8.55 6.61
N ASN A 60 -11.67 -9.27 6.44
CA ASN A 60 -10.54 -8.90 5.58
C ASN A 60 -10.78 -9.07 4.07
N ARG A 61 -12.04 -8.96 3.61
CA ARG A 61 -12.33 -9.02 2.17
C ARG A 61 -12.06 -7.64 1.57
N TYR A 62 -11.12 -7.58 0.62
CA TYR A 62 -10.62 -6.32 0.04
C TYR A 62 -11.63 -5.59 -0.86
N ASP A 63 -12.85 -6.11 -0.99
CA ASP A 63 -14.01 -5.50 -1.65
C ASP A 63 -14.91 -4.71 -0.69
N ASN A 64 -14.72 -4.82 0.63
CA ASN A 64 -15.48 -4.09 1.64
C ASN A 64 -14.82 -2.74 2.00
N THR A 65 -15.65 -1.74 2.32
CA THR A 65 -15.18 -0.44 2.84
C THR A 65 -14.98 -0.53 4.35
N GLY A 66 -13.72 -0.49 4.80
CA GLY A 66 -13.37 -0.57 6.22
C GLY A 66 -13.52 -1.98 6.83
N ASP A 67 -13.11 -2.10 8.09
CA ASP A 67 -13.09 -3.36 8.84
C ASP A 67 -14.40 -3.62 9.59
N ILE A 68 -15.08 -2.54 10.01
CA ILE A 68 -16.27 -2.56 10.88
C ILE A 68 -17.34 -1.65 10.30
N LEU A 69 -18.60 -2.11 10.29
CA LEU A 69 -19.78 -1.29 10.04
C LEU A 69 -20.53 -1.07 11.36
N ILE A 70 -20.81 0.19 11.68
CA ILE A 70 -21.73 0.56 12.75
C ILE A 70 -22.99 1.18 12.15
N ILE A 71 -24.14 0.91 12.75
CA ILE A 71 -25.37 1.66 12.51
C ILE A 71 -25.59 2.58 13.71
N SER A 72 -25.53 3.89 13.49
CA SER A 72 -25.75 4.92 14.53
C SER A 72 -26.77 5.93 14.00
N ASN A 73 -27.83 6.18 14.77
CA ASN A 73 -28.94 7.06 14.37
C ASN A 73 -29.45 6.75 12.93
N SER A 74 -29.66 5.46 12.63
CA SER A 74 -30.09 4.95 11.32
C SER A 74 -29.14 5.22 10.15
N LYS A 75 -27.88 5.62 10.42
CA LYS A 75 -26.84 5.83 9.41
C LYS A 75 -25.76 4.76 9.50
N GLY A 76 -25.40 4.19 8.35
CA GLY A 76 -24.26 3.29 8.22
C GLY A 76 -22.94 4.06 8.18
N ILE A 77 -22.04 3.71 9.11
CA ILE A 77 -20.72 4.33 9.25
C ILE A 77 -19.67 3.22 9.19
N PHE A 78 -18.71 3.38 8.29
CA PHE A 78 -17.62 2.45 8.11
C PHE A 78 -16.42 2.88 8.95
N ILE A 79 -15.76 1.91 9.58
CA ILE A 79 -14.64 2.11 10.47
C ILE A 79 -13.48 1.24 10.00
N GLU A 80 -12.33 1.86 9.77
CA GLU A 80 -11.05 1.21 9.53
C GLU A 80 -10.15 1.40 10.77
N VAL A 81 -9.49 0.33 11.22
CA VAL A 81 -8.63 0.34 12.39
C VAL A 81 -7.18 0.13 11.97
N LYS A 82 -6.30 1.10 12.30
CA LYS A 82 -4.87 1.02 12.01
C LYS A 82 -4.06 1.07 13.29
N MET A 83 -3.37 -0.02 13.59
CA MET A 83 -2.59 -0.16 14.81
C MET A 83 -1.10 -0.21 14.49
N SER A 84 -0.30 0.48 15.30
CA SER A 84 1.16 0.40 15.23
C SER A 84 1.74 0.43 16.64
N GLU A 85 2.83 -0.30 16.83
CA GLU A 85 3.66 -0.17 18.05
C GLU A 85 4.73 0.91 17.90
N THR A 86 4.90 1.43 16.69
CA THR A 86 6.01 2.33 16.37
C THR A 86 5.63 3.78 16.65
N LYS A 87 6.43 4.49 17.45
CA LYS A 87 6.21 5.91 17.82
C LYS A 87 6.06 6.87 16.62
N LEU A 88 6.53 6.49 15.43
CA LEU A 88 6.65 7.36 14.26
C LEU A 88 5.53 7.18 13.20
N GLY A 89 4.67 6.17 13.30
CA GLY A 89 3.33 6.14 12.68
C GLY A 89 3.16 6.37 11.16
N VAL A 90 4.20 6.56 10.35
CA VAL A 90 4.09 6.80 8.90
C VAL A 90 4.57 5.57 8.12
N GLY A 91 3.69 4.58 8.01
CA GLY A 91 3.90 3.42 7.16
C GLY A 91 3.54 3.70 5.70
N THR A 92 3.84 2.75 4.80
CA THR A 92 3.32 2.76 3.43
C THR A 92 1.79 2.76 3.46
N LYS A 93 1.14 3.66 2.72
CA LYS A 93 -0.33 3.72 2.59
C LYS A 93 -0.88 2.48 1.90
N ALA A 94 -0.22 2.03 0.84
CA ALA A 94 -0.57 0.83 0.10
C ALA A 94 0.68 0.18 -0.54
N ASN A 95 0.64 -1.14 -0.71
CA ASN A 95 1.60 -1.87 -1.55
C ASN A 95 0.79 -2.60 -2.63
N ILE A 96 0.94 -2.20 -3.88
CA ILE A 96 0.10 -2.68 -4.99
C ILE A 96 0.94 -3.32 -6.10
N SER A 97 0.24 -3.91 -7.09
CA SER A 97 0.85 -4.49 -8.30
C SER A 97 1.87 -3.54 -8.93
N GLN A 98 2.96 -4.09 -9.47
CA GLN A 98 3.95 -3.32 -10.23
C GLN A 98 3.35 -2.60 -11.45
N ASP A 99 2.22 -3.11 -11.95
CA ASP A 99 1.56 -2.69 -13.18
C ASP A 99 0.36 -1.77 -12.91
N ALA A 100 0.09 -1.42 -11.64
CA ALA A 100 -1.12 -0.70 -11.28
C ALA A 100 -1.24 0.69 -11.92
N LEU A 101 -0.13 1.36 -12.30
CA LEU A 101 -0.23 2.63 -13.02
C LEU A 101 -0.82 2.49 -14.43
N THR A 102 -0.67 1.31 -15.05
CA THR A 102 -1.10 1.06 -16.44
C THR A 102 -2.34 0.17 -16.52
N GLU A 103 -2.54 -0.71 -15.54
CA GLU A 103 -3.73 -1.59 -15.48
C GLU A 103 -5.00 -0.83 -15.09
N ASN A 104 -4.90 0.32 -14.41
CA ASN A 104 -6.05 1.09 -13.91
C ASN A 104 -6.47 2.25 -14.83
N HIS A 105 -6.13 2.19 -16.13
CA HIS A 105 -6.53 3.20 -17.12
C HIS A 105 -6.19 4.65 -16.74
N LEU A 106 -5.07 4.88 -16.03
CA LEU A 106 -4.63 6.23 -15.65
C LEU A 106 -4.10 7.04 -16.85
N PHE A 107 -3.94 6.37 -17.99
CA PHE A 107 -3.47 6.92 -19.25
C PHE A 107 -4.45 6.55 -20.36
N ILE A 108 -4.51 7.40 -21.37
CA ILE A 108 -5.34 7.21 -22.55
C ILE A 108 -4.60 6.33 -23.57
N GLY A 109 -5.25 5.25 -24.01
CA GLY A 109 -4.70 4.29 -24.97
C GLY A 109 -4.01 3.08 -24.32
N LYS A 110 -3.32 2.29 -25.13
CA LYS A 110 -2.62 1.07 -24.68
C LYS A 110 -1.20 1.42 -24.23
N ILE A 111 -0.99 1.46 -22.92
CA ILE A 111 0.33 1.76 -22.33
C ILE A 111 1.02 0.46 -21.91
N LYS A 112 2.32 0.37 -22.19
CA LYS A 112 3.13 -0.79 -21.75
C LYS A 112 3.21 -0.80 -20.23
N SER A 113 2.89 -1.92 -19.62
CA SER A 113 3.08 -2.15 -18.20
C SER A 113 4.56 -2.31 -17.85
N TRP A 114 4.89 -2.27 -16.55
CA TRP A 114 6.27 -2.48 -16.10
C TRP A 114 6.71 -3.92 -16.33
N SER A 115 5.82 -4.89 -16.11
CA SER A 115 6.07 -6.30 -16.41
C SER A 115 6.43 -6.51 -17.89
N THR A 116 5.62 -5.99 -18.81
CA THR A 116 5.89 -6.05 -20.26
C THR A 116 7.19 -5.32 -20.62
N TRP A 117 7.42 -4.13 -20.07
CA TRP A 117 8.67 -3.38 -20.29
C TRP A 117 9.91 -4.19 -19.92
N ARG A 118 9.88 -4.87 -18.76
CA ARG A 118 11.00 -5.73 -18.32
C ARG A 118 11.18 -6.96 -19.19
N GLU A 119 10.08 -7.55 -19.66
CA GLU A 119 10.11 -8.70 -20.55
C GLU A 119 10.81 -8.36 -21.87
N GLU A 120 10.42 -7.25 -22.51
CA GLU A 120 11.07 -6.74 -23.72
C GLU A 120 12.58 -6.46 -23.51
N LYS A 121 12.96 -6.03 -22.31
CA LYS A 121 14.37 -5.81 -21.93
C LYS A 121 15.11 -7.08 -21.51
N ASN A 122 14.47 -8.25 -21.60
CA ASN A 122 15.02 -9.54 -21.18
C ASN A 122 15.56 -9.50 -19.74
N HIS A 123 14.86 -8.79 -18.85
CA HIS A 123 15.36 -8.43 -17.52
C HIS A 123 15.88 -9.64 -16.73
N ASN A 124 15.03 -10.66 -16.65
CA ASN A 124 15.32 -11.90 -15.95
C ASN A 124 16.56 -12.64 -16.49
N LYS A 125 16.82 -12.55 -17.80
CA LYS A 125 17.95 -13.21 -18.47
C LYS A 125 19.26 -12.52 -18.09
N TRP A 126 19.33 -11.20 -18.16
CA TRP A 126 20.56 -10.48 -17.82
C TRP A 126 20.85 -10.49 -16.31
N VAL A 127 19.82 -10.50 -15.46
CA VAL A 127 19.99 -10.68 -14.01
C VAL A 127 20.59 -12.06 -13.72
N LYS A 128 20.04 -13.13 -14.33
CA LYS A 128 20.58 -14.49 -14.19
C LYS A 128 22.04 -14.57 -14.66
N ALA A 129 22.36 -13.99 -15.82
CA ALA A 129 23.73 -13.93 -16.32
C ALA A 129 24.67 -13.19 -15.35
N SER A 130 24.22 -12.09 -14.76
CA SER A 130 24.99 -11.31 -13.79
C SER A 130 25.27 -12.09 -12.51
N LEU A 131 24.25 -12.78 -11.96
CA LEU A 131 24.41 -13.64 -10.78
C LEU A 131 25.37 -14.81 -11.08
N ASN A 132 25.27 -15.44 -12.25
CA ASN A 132 26.13 -16.56 -12.65
C ASN A 132 27.63 -16.20 -12.79
N LYS A 133 28.00 -14.90 -12.81
CA LYS A 133 29.41 -14.48 -12.74
C LYS A 133 30.08 -14.90 -11.43
N PHE A 134 29.28 -15.15 -10.38
CA PHE A 134 29.76 -15.76 -9.14
C PHE A 134 29.69 -17.29 -9.24
N ASN A 135 30.83 -17.96 -9.06
CA ASN A 135 30.99 -19.40 -9.28
C ASN A 135 31.00 -20.25 -8.01
N ARG A 136 30.96 -19.64 -6.81
CA ARG A 136 31.07 -20.35 -5.52
C ARG A 136 29.73 -20.52 -4.81
N TYR A 137 28.66 -20.74 -5.55
CA TYR A 137 27.34 -20.97 -4.94
C TYR A 137 27.27 -22.37 -4.30
N PRO A 138 26.66 -22.52 -3.12
CA PRO A 138 26.38 -23.83 -2.53
C PRO A 138 25.53 -24.71 -3.45
N GLN A 139 25.80 -26.02 -3.49
CA GLN A 139 25.08 -26.98 -4.34
C GLN A 139 23.56 -26.95 -4.11
N ARG A 140 23.12 -26.75 -2.86
CA ARG A 140 21.69 -26.60 -2.53
C ARG A 140 20.99 -25.47 -3.30
N ILE A 141 21.70 -24.38 -3.64
CA ILE A 141 21.16 -23.28 -4.45
C ILE A 141 21.17 -23.65 -5.93
N LEU A 142 22.23 -24.30 -6.39
CA LEU A 142 22.38 -24.70 -7.80
C LEU A 142 21.35 -25.76 -8.22
N LYS A 143 20.96 -26.65 -7.31
CA LYS A 143 19.96 -27.71 -7.54
C LYS A 143 18.50 -27.21 -7.54
N ILE A 144 18.23 -25.93 -7.25
CA ILE A 144 16.86 -25.37 -7.29
C ILE A 144 16.37 -25.34 -8.74
N GLY A 145 15.36 -26.17 -9.07
CA GLY A 145 14.77 -26.26 -10.40
C GLY A 145 13.96 -25.01 -10.81
N ASN A 146 13.29 -24.36 -9.86
CA ASN A 146 12.54 -23.12 -10.15
C ASN A 146 13.52 -21.96 -10.37
N SER A 147 13.59 -21.45 -11.61
CA SER A 147 14.56 -20.39 -11.96
C SER A 147 14.33 -19.07 -11.21
N THR A 148 13.10 -18.75 -10.80
CA THR A 148 12.81 -17.54 -10.02
C THR A 148 13.34 -17.69 -8.60
N THR A 149 13.01 -18.79 -7.93
CA THR A 149 13.53 -19.12 -6.60
C THR A 149 15.05 -19.21 -6.61
N GLN A 150 15.65 -19.82 -7.62
CA GLN A 150 17.11 -19.90 -7.75
C GLN A 150 17.76 -18.51 -7.85
N ARG A 151 17.20 -17.57 -8.64
CA ARG A 151 17.72 -16.19 -8.67
C ARG A 151 17.61 -15.50 -7.31
N GLU A 152 16.46 -15.66 -6.64
CA GLU A 152 16.25 -15.09 -5.30
C GLU A 152 17.29 -15.60 -4.31
N GLU A 153 17.51 -16.92 -4.25
CA GLU A 153 18.48 -17.55 -3.36
C GLU A 153 19.93 -17.16 -3.69
N LYS A 154 20.30 -17.13 -4.98
CA LYS A 154 21.61 -16.62 -5.42
C LYS A 154 21.85 -15.19 -4.93
N ALA A 155 20.87 -14.31 -5.05
CA ALA A 155 20.99 -12.93 -4.58
C ALA A 155 21.05 -12.83 -3.05
N ARG A 156 20.24 -13.61 -2.31
CA ARG A 156 20.31 -13.69 -0.83
C ARG A 156 21.69 -14.12 -0.38
N TYR A 157 22.23 -15.17 -1.00
CA TYR A 157 23.55 -15.69 -0.71
C TYR A 157 24.64 -14.62 -0.93
N LEU A 158 24.64 -13.96 -2.10
CA LEU A 158 25.57 -12.87 -2.40
C LEU A 158 25.48 -11.74 -1.36
N ARG A 159 24.26 -11.32 -0.99
CA ARG A 159 24.04 -10.28 0.02
C ARG A 159 24.58 -10.68 1.40
N GLY A 160 24.54 -11.97 1.74
CA GLY A 160 25.13 -12.51 2.97
C GLY A 160 26.66 -12.41 3.02
N LEU A 161 27.34 -12.37 1.87
CA LEU A 161 28.80 -12.28 1.75
C LEU A 161 29.31 -10.83 1.90
N LYS A 162 29.07 -10.21 3.06
CA LYS A 162 29.32 -8.77 3.32
C LYS A 162 30.75 -8.28 3.04
N ARG A 163 31.77 -9.15 3.05
CA ARG A 163 33.18 -8.80 2.80
C ARG A 163 33.68 -9.16 1.39
N ASN A 164 32.86 -9.85 0.57
CA ASN A 164 33.28 -10.28 -0.75
C ASN A 164 33.08 -9.17 -1.81
N ARG A 165 34.18 -8.64 -2.36
CA ARG A 165 34.15 -7.56 -3.37
C ARG A 165 33.36 -7.95 -4.63
N LYS A 166 33.63 -9.14 -5.18
CA LYS A 166 32.96 -9.65 -6.39
C LYS A 166 31.44 -9.75 -6.20
N SER A 167 30.99 -10.20 -5.03
CA SER A 167 29.57 -10.25 -4.66
C SER A 167 28.93 -8.85 -4.68
N LYS A 168 29.58 -7.87 -4.03
CA LYS A 168 29.11 -6.47 -4.00
C LYS A 168 29.03 -5.88 -5.40
N ASP A 169 30.05 -6.12 -6.23
CA ASP A 169 30.11 -5.59 -7.59
C ASP A 169 28.98 -6.16 -8.46
N ILE A 170 28.68 -7.47 -8.35
CA ILE A 170 27.56 -8.09 -9.04
C ILE A 170 26.23 -7.44 -8.64
N LEU A 171 25.97 -7.30 -7.33
CA LEU A 171 24.72 -6.71 -6.83
C LEU A 171 24.62 -5.21 -7.19
N LYS A 172 25.72 -4.47 -7.14
CA LYS A 172 25.79 -3.06 -7.54
C LYS A 172 25.49 -2.90 -9.03
N ASN A 173 26.06 -3.74 -9.88
CA ASN A 173 25.81 -3.72 -11.32
C ASN A 173 24.35 -4.03 -11.65
N ILE A 174 23.75 -5.01 -10.96
CA ILE A 174 22.32 -5.30 -11.09
C ILE A 174 21.48 -4.09 -10.68
N HIS A 175 21.77 -3.50 -9.52
CA HIS A 175 21.04 -2.33 -9.03
C HIS A 175 21.15 -1.12 -9.98
N ASN A 176 22.34 -0.82 -10.49
CA ASN A 176 22.56 0.31 -11.39
C ASN A 176 21.83 0.15 -12.72
N ARG A 177 21.90 -1.05 -13.33
CA ARG A 177 21.18 -1.34 -14.56
C ARG A 177 19.67 -1.29 -14.36
N ASP A 178 19.17 -1.89 -13.28
CA ASP A 178 17.76 -1.82 -12.89
C ASP A 178 17.28 -0.37 -12.70
N ARG A 179 18.06 0.45 -11.99
CA ARG A 179 17.76 1.86 -11.80
C ARG A 179 17.64 2.59 -13.14
N LYS A 180 18.53 2.33 -14.10
CA LYS A 180 18.46 2.91 -15.44
C LYS A 180 17.18 2.48 -16.16
N GLU A 181 16.85 1.19 -16.15
CA GLU A 181 15.61 0.67 -16.76
C GLU A 181 14.34 1.31 -16.16
N LYS A 182 14.33 1.58 -14.85
CA LYS A 182 13.23 2.31 -14.19
C LYS A 182 13.11 3.75 -14.65
N LEU A 183 14.23 4.46 -14.75
CA LEU A 183 14.26 5.85 -15.22
C LEU A 183 13.77 5.93 -16.67
N ASP A 184 14.21 5.01 -17.52
CA ASP A 184 13.77 4.93 -18.92
C ASP A 184 12.26 4.67 -19.01
N TYR A 185 11.72 3.77 -18.17
CA TYR A 185 10.29 3.51 -18.12
C TYR A 185 9.48 4.72 -17.63
N PHE A 186 9.96 5.44 -16.62
CA PHE A 186 9.26 6.64 -16.13
C PHE A 186 9.31 7.79 -17.12
N LYS A 187 10.41 7.91 -17.88
CA LYS A 187 10.48 8.81 -19.05
C LYS A 187 9.49 8.39 -20.14
N TYR A 188 9.33 7.10 -20.39
CA TYR A 188 8.31 6.59 -21.31
C TYR A 188 6.89 6.95 -20.83
N LEU A 189 6.57 6.76 -19.55
CA LEU A 189 5.27 7.11 -18.99
C LEU A 189 5.00 8.62 -18.98
N SER A 190 6.03 9.45 -18.79
CA SER A 190 5.86 10.90 -18.64
C SER A 190 5.38 11.61 -19.91
N VAL A 191 5.54 10.98 -21.08
CA VAL A 191 5.07 11.53 -22.36
C VAL A 191 3.73 10.95 -22.81
N GLN A 192 3.16 10.01 -22.04
CA GLN A 192 1.86 9.43 -22.37
C GLN A 192 0.73 10.38 -21.99
N LYS A 193 -0.33 10.38 -22.80
CA LYS A 193 -1.54 11.15 -22.51
C LYS A 193 -2.23 10.58 -21.27
N GLN A 194 -2.49 11.42 -20.28
CA GLN A 194 -3.08 11.01 -19.00
C GLN A 194 -4.60 11.16 -18.98
N ASP A 195 -5.29 10.27 -18.25
CA ASP A 195 -6.72 10.40 -17.95
C ASP A 195 -6.90 10.98 -16.54
N ARG A 196 -7.18 12.29 -16.48
CA ARG A 196 -7.29 13.04 -15.21
C ARG A 196 -8.41 12.54 -14.31
N GLU A 197 -9.51 12.05 -14.88
CA GLU A 197 -10.65 11.55 -14.10
C GLU A 197 -10.30 10.19 -13.47
N MET A 198 -9.66 9.30 -14.23
CA MET A 198 -9.19 8.01 -13.69
C MET A 198 -8.10 8.22 -12.64
N ILE A 199 -7.19 9.18 -12.81
CA ILE A 199 -6.19 9.52 -11.79
C ILE A 199 -6.85 10.02 -10.49
N LYS A 200 -7.88 10.87 -10.60
CA LYS A 200 -8.66 11.32 -9.42
C LYS A 200 -9.33 10.14 -8.72
N ARG A 201 -9.98 9.24 -9.47
CA ARG A 201 -10.64 8.04 -8.92
C ARG A 201 -9.65 7.09 -8.25
N PHE A 202 -8.50 6.86 -8.88
CA PHE A 202 -7.41 6.09 -8.30
C PHE A 202 -6.89 6.72 -6.99
N PHE A 203 -6.67 8.04 -6.97
CA PHE A 203 -6.30 8.77 -5.76
C PHE A 203 -7.29 8.53 -4.63
N VAL A 204 -8.60 8.60 -4.91
CA VAL A 204 -9.65 8.34 -3.93
C VAL A 204 -9.57 6.92 -3.40
N LEU A 205 -9.58 5.91 -4.27
CA LEU A 205 -9.51 4.50 -3.87
C LEU A 205 -8.31 4.20 -2.97
N ILE A 206 -7.12 4.67 -3.36
CA ILE A 206 -5.92 4.47 -2.55
C ILE A 206 -6.00 5.22 -1.20
N THR A 207 -6.59 6.42 -1.19
CA THR A 207 -6.78 7.19 0.05
C THR A 207 -7.69 6.45 1.04
N LEU A 208 -8.64 5.69 0.51
CA LEU A 208 -9.57 4.85 1.28
C LEU A 208 -8.99 3.51 1.71
N GLY A 209 -7.80 3.16 1.24
CA GLY A 209 -7.24 1.84 1.50
C GLY A 209 -7.77 0.75 0.58
N ILE A 210 -8.48 1.08 -0.50
CA ILE A 210 -8.84 0.13 -1.56
C ILE A 210 -7.65 0.00 -2.50
N HIS A 211 -6.95 -1.15 -2.44
CA HIS A 211 -5.66 -1.27 -3.11
C HIS A 211 -5.32 -2.68 -3.65
N THR A 212 -6.24 -3.64 -3.59
CA THR A 212 -6.08 -4.90 -4.34
C THR A 212 -6.35 -4.70 -5.82
N LYS A 213 -5.81 -5.59 -6.64
CA LYS A 213 -5.94 -5.49 -8.10
C LYS A 213 -7.41 -5.59 -8.52
N GLU A 214 -8.13 -6.54 -7.96
CA GLU A 214 -9.53 -6.85 -8.26
C GLU A 214 -10.40 -5.66 -7.87
N ALA A 215 -10.35 -5.23 -6.61
CA ALA A 215 -11.19 -4.12 -6.13
C ALA A 215 -10.88 -2.78 -6.83
N LEU A 216 -9.60 -2.49 -7.11
CA LEU A 216 -9.25 -1.28 -7.89
C LEU A 216 -9.86 -1.34 -9.30
N THR A 217 -9.74 -2.48 -9.98
CA THR A 217 -10.25 -2.65 -11.35
C THR A 217 -11.77 -2.51 -11.39
N ASP A 218 -12.47 -3.11 -10.43
CA ASP A 218 -13.93 -3.13 -10.38
C ASP A 218 -14.54 -1.79 -9.96
N LEU A 219 -13.92 -1.10 -9.00
CA LEU A 219 -14.50 0.10 -8.40
C LEU A 219 -14.11 1.39 -9.12
N ILE A 220 -12.95 1.46 -9.78
CA ILE A 220 -12.45 2.72 -10.37
C ILE A 220 -13.40 3.29 -11.43
N LYS A 221 -14.16 2.44 -12.12
CA LYS A 221 -15.13 2.84 -13.14
C LYS A 221 -16.55 3.09 -12.60
N LYS A 222 -16.85 2.80 -11.33
CA LYS A 222 -18.20 2.99 -10.76
C LYS A 222 -18.53 4.46 -10.57
N LYS A 223 -19.73 4.90 -10.97
CA LYS A 223 -20.14 6.31 -10.92
C LYS A 223 -20.32 6.83 -9.48
N ASP A 224 -20.84 5.99 -8.58
CA ASP A 224 -21.22 6.39 -7.20
C ASP A 224 -20.14 6.17 -6.14
N LEU A 225 -18.90 5.88 -6.57
CA LEU A 225 -17.76 5.61 -5.68
C LEU A 225 -17.62 6.63 -4.53
N PHE A 226 -17.92 7.90 -4.79
CA PHE A 226 -17.73 8.98 -3.82
C PHE A 226 -18.77 9.00 -2.70
N ARG A 227 -19.92 8.34 -2.84
CA ARG A 227 -21.04 8.42 -1.89
C ARG A 227 -20.87 7.46 -0.72
N GLU A 228 -20.58 6.19 -0.98
CA GLU A 228 -20.40 5.16 0.06
C GLU A 228 -19.22 5.47 1.00
N VAL A 229 -18.23 6.14 0.43
CA VAL A 229 -16.98 6.52 1.06
C VAL A 229 -17.10 7.66 2.06
N GLN A 230 -18.14 8.50 1.96
CA GLN A 230 -18.26 9.70 2.82
C GLN A 230 -18.37 9.37 4.30
N ASN A 231 -18.79 8.14 4.62
CA ASN A 231 -19.01 7.68 5.98
C ASN A 231 -17.86 6.79 6.51
N LEU A 232 -16.68 6.80 5.86
CA LEU A 232 -15.50 6.09 6.36
C LEU A 232 -14.70 6.93 7.36
N TYR A 233 -14.48 6.35 8.54
CA TYR A 233 -13.63 6.88 9.59
C TYR A 233 -12.47 5.93 9.86
N ILE A 234 -11.25 6.48 9.93
CA ILE A 234 -10.05 5.71 10.22
C ILE A 234 -9.59 6.04 11.64
N TYR A 235 -9.47 5.02 12.48
CA TYR A 235 -8.92 5.12 13.82
C TYR A 235 -7.49 4.59 13.84
N TYR A 236 -6.54 5.51 14.03
CA TYR A 236 -5.14 5.18 14.22
C TYR A 236 -4.86 5.04 15.70
N THR A 237 -4.17 3.97 16.09
CA THR A 237 -3.69 3.82 17.46
C THR A 237 -2.21 3.49 17.53
N ASN A 238 -1.59 4.05 18.56
CA ASN A 238 -0.17 3.89 18.83
C ASN A 238 0.12 3.95 20.34
N CYS A 239 1.27 3.44 20.77
CA CYS A 239 1.71 3.51 22.15
C CYS A 239 2.78 4.60 22.34
N ARG A 240 2.51 5.56 23.23
CA ARG A 240 3.50 6.57 23.66
C ARG A 240 3.58 6.58 25.18
N LYS A 241 4.77 6.27 25.71
CA LYS A 241 5.04 6.20 27.15
C LYS A 241 4.04 5.28 27.89
N GLY A 242 3.75 4.10 27.34
CA GLY A 242 2.83 3.12 27.92
C GLY A 242 1.33 3.47 27.81
N LYS A 243 0.96 4.61 27.21
CA LYS A 243 -0.43 4.99 26.96
C LYS A 243 -0.79 4.81 25.49
N VAL A 244 -1.97 4.24 25.23
CA VAL A 244 -2.56 4.19 23.89
C VAL A 244 -3.03 5.59 23.53
N ILE A 245 -2.52 6.11 22.41
CA ILE A 245 -2.98 7.34 21.79
C ILE A 245 -3.84 6.97 20.59
N ILE A 246 -4.99 7.63 20.46
CA ILE A 246 -5.91 7.46 19.34
C ILE A 246 -5.94 8.74 18.52
N LYS A 247 -5.88 8.60 17.20
CA LYS A 247 -6.16 9.67 16.25
C LYS A 247 -7.27 9.22 15.32
N LYS A 248 -8.32 10.03 15.22
CA LYS A 248 -9.42 9.83 14.28
C LYS A 248 -9.17 10.63 13.00
N GLU A 249 -9.53 10.03 11.87
CA GLU A 249 -9.59 10.69 10.57
C GLU A 249 -10.96 10.42 9.93
N ASN A 250 -11.65 11.47 9.48
CA ASN A 250 -12.81 11.32 8.59
C ASN A 250 -12.29 11.32 7.14
N ALA A 251 -12.19 10.14 6.54
CA ALA A 251 -11.61 9.97 5.21
C ALA A 251 -12.46 10.66 4.13
N GLY A 252 -13.79 10.54 4.23
CA GLY A 252 -14.74 11.19 3.33
C GLY A 252 -14.60 12.71 3.30
N LYS A 253 -14.62 13.35 4.48
CA LYS A 253 -14.43 14.81 4.61
C LYS A 253 -13.09 15.26 4.07
N ARG A 254 -12.02 14.51 4.34
CA ARG A 254 -10.67 14.82 3.84
C ARG A 254 -10.62 14.73 2.31
N ILE A 255 -11.18 13.68 1.72
CA ILE A 255 -11.22 13.49 0.27
C ILE A 255 -12.05 14.59 -0.40
N ASN A 256 -13.24 14.89 0.13
CA ASN A 256 -14.09 15.96 -0.39
C ASN A 256 -13.40 17.33 -0.35
N ARG A 257 -12.66 17.62 0.74
CA ARG A 257 -11.83 18.84 0.83
C ARG A 257 -10.77 18.89 -0.27
N ILE A 258 -10.10 17.78 -0.55
CA ILE A 258 -9.04 17.72 -1.59
C ILE A 258 -9.64 17.84 -2.98
N ILE A 259 -10.70 17.08 -3.29
CA ILE A 259 -11.37 17.12 -4.59
C ILE A 259 -11.98 18.50 -4.85
N GLY A 260 -12.64 19.09 -3.85
CA GLY A 260 -13.20 20.44 -3.98
C GLY A 260 -12.12 21.53 -4.15
N LYS A 261 -10.92 21.31 -3.61
CA LYS A 261 -9.79 22.23 -3.75
C LYS A 261 -9.09 22.13 -5.10
N TYR A 262 -8.99 20.94 -5.69
CA TYR A 262 -8.21 20.71 -6.91
C TYR A 262 -9.11 20.25 -8.07
N PRO A 263 -9.35 21.10 -9.09
CA PRO A 263 -10.17 20.73 -10.24
C PRO A 263 -9.53 19.68 -11.15
N LYS A 264 -8.20 19.48 -11.08
CA LYS A 264 -7.45 18.57 -11.95
C LYS A 264 -6.51 17.69 -11.12
N PHE A 265 -6.30 16.45 -11.58
CA PHE A 265 -5.37 15.49 -11.00
C PHE A 265 -4.45 14.95 -12.08
N GLU A 266 -3.15 14.87 -11.77
CA GLU A 266 -2.12 14.43 -12.72
C GLU A 266 -1.04 13.59 -12.01
N ILE A 267 -0.38 12.74 -12.78
CA ILE A 267 0.84 12.03 -12.37
C ILE A 267 2.03 12.84 -12.85
N ILE A 268 2.84 13.31 -11.89
CA ILE A 268 4.07 14.03 -12.13
C ILE A 268 5.25 13.04 -12.02
N PHE A 269 6.13 13.07 -13.03
CA PHE A 269 7.34 12.25 -13.12
C PHE A 269 8.58 13.15 -12.96
N PRO A 270 9.13 13.31 -11.74
CA PRO A 270 10.31 14.14 -11.54
C PRO A 270 11.53 13.59 -12.30
N LYS A 271 12.28 14.48 -12.94
CA LYS A 271 13.48 14.13 -13.71
C LYS A 271 14.52 13.44 -12.80
N GLY A 272 15.04 12.29 -13.26
CA GLY A 272 16.12 11.56 -12.58
C GLY A 272 15.69 10.77 -11.33
N LEU A 273 14.39 10.72 -11.01
CA LEU A 273 13.87 9.98 -9.86
C LEU A 273 13.11 8.72 -10.29
N THR A 274 13.22 7.65 -9.50
CA THR A 274 12.50 6.38 -9.71
C THR A 274 11.20 6.30 -8.89
N HIS A 275 10.57 7.46 -8.68
CA HIS A 275 9.24 7.59 -8.11
C HIS A 275 8.43 8.61 -8.92
N CYS A 276 7.12 8.50 -8.89
CA CYS A 276 6.21 9.52 -9.42
C CYS A 276 5.29 10.04 -8.30
N LYS A 277 4.58 11.12 -8.57
CA LYS A 277 3.67 11.74 -7.61
C LYS A 277 2.30 11.91 -8.25
N ILE A 278 1.24 11.52 -7.54
CA ILE A 278 -0.12 11.95 -7.91
C ILE A 278 -0.34 13.31 -7.25
N ALA A 279 -0.66 14.31 -8.04
CA ALA A 279 -0.80 15.69 -7.62
C ALA A 279 -2.18 16.25 -7.95
N GLY A 280 -2.69 17.10 -7.07
CA GLY A 280 -3.81 17.98 -7.36
C GLY A 280 -3.30 19.29 -7.95
N ILE A 281 -3.95 19.79 -9.00
CA ILE A 281 -3.56 21.00 -9.72
C ILE A 281 -4.65 22.06 -9.53
N LYS A 282 -4.26 23.25 -9.06
CA LYS A 282 -5.10 24.45 -8.98
C LYS A 282 -4.26 25.65 -9.40
N ASP A 283 -4.77 26.52 -10.27
CA ASP A 283 -4.09 27.75 -10.72
C ASP A 283 -2.65 27.50 -11.24
N ASN A 284 -2.46 26.40 -11.98
CA ASN A 284 -1.16 25.89 -12.45
C ASN A 284 -0.15 25.51 -11.35
N ILE A 285 -0.56 25.55 -10.08
CA ILE A 285 0.24 25.07 -8.96
C ILE A 285 -0.08 23.60 -8.71
N SER A 286 0.95 22.77 -8.76
CA SER A 286 0.88 21.34 -8.46
C SER A 286 1.18 21.09 -6.98
N LYS A 287 0.22 20.50 -6.26
CA LYS A 287 0.44 19.99 -4.90
C LYS A 287 0.52 18.46 -4.89
N PRO A 288 1.66 17.86 -4.53
CA PRO A 288 1.76 16.41 -4.35
C PRO A 288 0.81 15.90 -3.27
N LEU A 289 0.05 14.85 -3.59
CA LEU A 289 -0.90 14.21 -2.69
C LEU A 289 -0.46 12.80 -2.31
N LEU A 290 0.01 12.01 -3.28
CA LEU A 290 0.59 10.69 -3.06
C LEU A 290 1.96 10.58 -3.75
N GLN A 291 2.87 9.83 -3.14
CA GLN A 291 4.12 9.41 -3.79
C GLN A 291 4.07 7.92 -4.09
N VAL A 292 4.32 7.54 -5.34
CA VAL A 292 4.34 6.16 -5.80
C VAL A 292 5.77 5.75 -6.13
N VAL A 293 6.29 4.75 -5.43
CA VAL A 293 7.68 4.28 -5.56
C VAL A 293 7.69 2.85 -6.06
N LEU A 294 8.37 2.59 -7.17
CA LEU A 294 8.60 1.23 -7.64
C LEU A 294 9.71 0.57 -6.81
N HIS A 295 9.30 -0.23 -5.83
CA HIS A 295 10.15 -0.79 -4.80
C HIS A 295 10.33 -2.32 -4.95
N TRP A 296 11.50 -2.82 -4.56
CA TRP A 296 11.80 -4.25 -4.52
C TRP A 296 11.71 -4.77 -3.09
N LYS A 297 11.06 -5.92 -2.89
CA LYS A 297 11.03 -6.63 -1.60
C LYS A 297 12.46 -6.93 -1.10
N ASN A 298 12.60 -7.23 0.19
CA ASN A 298 13.84 -7.31 0.99
C ASN A 298 14.92 -8.36 0.58
N ILE A 299 15.13 -8.67 -0.71
CA ILE A 299 16.17 -9.59 -1.20
C ILE A 299 17.39 -8.80 -1.65
N ALA A 300 17.32 -8.19 -2.83
CA ALA A 300 18.23 -7.17 -3.34
C ALA A 300 17.49 -6.42 -4.46
N GLN A 301 17.90 -5.18 -4.74
CA GLN A 301 17.29 -4.37 -5.79
C GLN A 301 17.49 -5.03 -7.17
N GLY A 302 16.44 -5.07 -8.00
CA GLY A 302 16.49 -5.64 -9.37
C GLY A 302 16.44 -7.17 -9.46
N ILE A 303 16.10 -7.88 -8.38
CA ILE A 303 16.07 -9.36 -8.37
C ILE A 303 14.67 -9.96 -8.46
N LYS A 304 13.76 -9.47 -7.61
CA LYS A 304 12.41 -10.03 -7.48
C LYS A 304 11.51 -9.47 -8.59
N THR A 305 10.20 -9.58 -8.44
CA THR A 305 9.20 -8.71 -9.05
C THR A 305 8.96 -7.53 -8.09
N PRO A 306 8.91 -6.27 -8.55
CA PRO A 306 8.71 -5.13 -7.68
C PRO A 306 7.24 -5.01 -7.30
N CYS A 307 6.95 -4.11 -6.36
CA CYS A 307 5.63 -3.60 -6.09
C CYS A 307 5.66 -2.07 -6.14
N LEU A 308 4.50 -1.45 -6.29
CA LEU A 308 4.38 0.00 -6.12
C LEU A 308 4.02 0.27 -4.66
N ASN A 309 4.91 0.95 -3.96
CA ASN A 309 4.68 1.44 -2.61
C ASN A 309 4.13 2.86 -2.70
N ILE A 310 2.96 3.09 -2.09
CA ILE A 310 2.33 4.41 -2.10
C ILE A 310 2.45 5.05 -0.72
N PHE A 311 2.84 6.31 -0.68
CA PHE A 311 2.95 7.11 0.54
C PHE A 311 2.01 8.30 0.48
N ASP A 312 1.34 8.59 1.59
CA ASP A 312 0.42 9.71 1.74
C ASP A 312 1.21 10.98 2.09
N LEU A 313 1.13 12.01 1.23
CA LEU A 313 1.85 13.28 1.41
C LEU A 313 0.96 14.39 1.99
N THR A 314 -0.32 14.11 2.26
CA THR A 314 -1.27 15.12 2.70
C THR A 314 -1.39 15.23 4.22
N VAL A 315 -0.71 14.35 4.96
CA VAL A 315 -0.76 14.28 6.43
C VAL A 315 -0.17 15.55 7.09
N ASN A 316 0.59 16.34 6.34
CA ASN A 316 1.21 17.60 6.78
C ASN A 316 0.63 18.85 6.06
N SER A 317 -0.58 18.78 5.50
CA SER A 317 -1.16 19.87 4.68
C SER A 317 -2.54 20.36 5.09
#